data_AF-A0A8T6XMQ4-F1
#
_entry.id   AF-A0A8T6XMQ4-F1
#
_cell.length_a   1.000
_cell.length_b   1.000
_cell.length_c   1.000
_cell.angle_alpha   90.00
_cell.angle_beta   90.00
_cell.angle_gamma   90.00
#
_symmetry.space_group_name_H-M   'P 1'
#
loop_
_entity.id
_entity.type
_entity.pdbx_description
1 polymer ?
#
loop_
_entity_poly.entity_id
_entity_poly.type
_entity_poly.pdbx_seq_one_letter_code
_entity_poly.pdbx_strand_id
1 'polypeptide(L)' 'MSKLIYLSWDEYFMGIAVFTSLRSKDPNSKVGAVIVNSANHILGTGYNGFVAGVDEKDFTWEREGDWL' A
#
# COMPACT_ATOMS: atom_id res chain seq x y z
N MET A 1 19.71 3.46 -29.38
CA MET A 1 18.38 2.84 -29.19
C MET A 1 18.24 2.53 -27.71
N SER A 2 17.27 3.14 -27.01
CA SER A 2 16.99 2.79 -25.62
C SER A 2 16.52 1.34 -25.58
N LYS A 3 17.13 0.53 -24.71
CA LYS A 3 16.69 -0.83 -24.44
C LYS A 3 15.25 -0.75 -23.94
N LEU A 4 14.30 -1.40 -24.62
CA LEU A 4 12.95 -1.55 -24.09
C LEU A 4 13.08 -2.38 -22.81
N ILE A 5 12.81 -1.74 -21.67
CA ILE A 5 12.80 -2.41 -20.37
C ILE A 5 11.38 -2.97 -20.21
N TYR A 6 11.24 -4.27 -20.41
CA TYR A 6 10.03 -5.00 -20.09
C TYR A 6 10.17 -5.53 -18.66
N LEU A 7 9.31 -5.05 -17.77
CA LEU A 7 9.21 -5.58 -16.41
C LEU A 7 8.56 -6.96 -16.46
N SER A 8 9.06 -7.88 -15.64
CA SER A 8 8.30 -9.08 -15.31
C SER A 8 7.00 -8.72 -14.57
N TRP A 9 6.04 -9.64 -14.56
CA TRP A 9 4.79 -9.44 -13.80
C TRP A 9 5.06 -9.22 -12.31
N ASP A 10 6.01 -9.96 -11.72
CA ASP A 10 6.36 -9.83 -10.31
C ASP A 10 6.96 -8.44 -10.00
N GLU A 11 7.88 -7.95 -10.84
CA GLU A 11 8.44 -6.60 -10.69
C GLU A 11 7.38 -5.52 -10.87
N TYR A 12 6.48 -5.68 -11.83
CA TYR A 12 5.38 -4.77 -12.07
C TYR A 12 4.43 -4.70 -10.86
N PHE A 13 3.99 -5.86 -10.35
CA PHE A 13 3.08 -5.92 -9.20
C PHE A 13 3.73 -5.48 -7.91
N MET A 14 4.99 -5.86 -7.68
CA MET A 14 5.74 -5.37 -6.51
C MET A 14 5.93 -3.86 -6.59
N GLY A 15 6.23 -3.31 -7.78
CA GLY A 15 6.28 -1.88 -8.02
C GLY A 15 4.97 -1.20 -7.63
N ILE A 16 3.83 -1.72 -8.08
CA ILE A 16 2.51 -1.20 -7.70
C ILE A 16 2.28 -1.28 -6.19
N ALA A 17 2.65 -2.38 -5.52
CA ALA A 17 2.51 -2.50 -4.07
C ALA A 17 3.34 -1.43 -3.34
N VAL A 18 4.59 -1.21 -3.76
CA VAL A 18 5.46 -0.15 -3.23
C VAL A 18 4.85 1.23 -3.45
N PHE A 19 4.38 1.54 -4.67
CA PHE A 19 3.73 2.82 -4.95
C PHE A 19 2.43 3.01 -4.14
N THR A 20 1.64 1.94 -3.98
CA THR A 20 0.41 1.97 -3.19
C THR A 20 0.72 2.27 -1.72
N SER A 21 1.83 1.76 -1.17
CA SER A 21 2.25 2.05 0.21
C SER A 21 2.45 3.55 0.48
N LEU A 22 2.79 4.34 -0.54
CA LEU A 22 3.00 5.79 -0.43
C LEU A 22 1.71 6.57 -0.17
N ARG A 23 0.54 5.92 -0.31
CA ARG A 23 -0.76 6.48 0.08
C ARG A 23 -1.01 6.43 1.58
N SER A 24 -0.32 5.55 2.32
CA SER A 24 -0.46 5.45 3.77
C SER A 24 -0.08 6.76 4.44
N LYS A 25 -0.84 7.14 5.46
CA LYS A 25 -0.56 8.32 6.29
C LYS A 25 0.25 7.98 7.55
N ASP A 26 0.43 6.71 7.87
CA ASP A 26 1.22 6.26 9.03
C ASP A 26 2.68 6.73 8.91
N PRO A 27 3.19 7.60 9.80
CA PRO A 27 4.56 8.09 9.72
C PRO A 27 5.61 7.02 10.03
N ASN A 28 5.22 5.91 10.66
CA ASN A 28 6.14 4.89 11.17
C ASN A 28 6.36 3.74 10.20
N SER A 29 5.31 3.34 9.46
CA SER A 29 5.36 2.21 8.54
C SER A 29 4.52 2.44 7.29
N LYS A 30 5.06 2.08 6.13
CA LYS A 30 4.36 2.18 4.84
C LYS A 30 4.24 0.79 4.26
N VAL A 31 3.02 0.26 4.26
CA VAL A 31 2.69 -1.07 3.73
C VAL A 31 1.71 -0.89 2.59
N GLY A 32 1.98 -1.56 1.48
CA GLY A 32 1.11 -1.62 0.33
C GLY A 32 0.91 -3.06 -0.12
N ALA A 33 -0.26 -3.33 -0.68
CA ALA A 33 -0.65 -4.65 -1.17
C ALA A 33 -1.33 -4.52 -2.52
N VAL A 34 -1.17 -5.55 -3.35
CA VAL A 34 -1.87 -5.74 -4.61
C VAL A 34 -2.39 -7.17 -4.66
N ILE A 35 -3.66 -7.33 -5.06
CA ILE A 35 -4.28 -8.64 -5.27
C ILE A 35 -4.47 -8.80 -6.77
N VAL A 36 -3.96 -9.90 -7.31
CA VAL A 36 -4.02 -10.23 -8.74
C VAL A 36 -4.66 -11.60 -8.93
N ASN A 37 -5.32 -11.81 -10.07
CA ASN A 37 -5.84 -13.11 -10.46
C ASN A 37 -4.83 -13.92 -11.28
N SER A 38 -5.18 -15.17 -11.63
CA SER A 38 -4.34 -16.05 -12.44
C SER A 38 -4.09 -15.58 -13.87
N ALA A 39 -4.84 -14.57 -14.34
CA ALA A 39 -4.66 -13.92 -15.64
C ALA A 39 -3.85 -12.62 -15.54
N ASN A 40 -3.19 -12.37 -14.40
CA ASN A 40 -2.40 -11.16 -14.14
C ASN A 40 -3.21 -9.86 -14.20
N HIS A 41 -4.52 -9.91 -13.93
CA HIS A 41 -5.34 -8.72 -13.74
C HIS A 41 -5.35 -8.31 -12.27
N ILE A 42 -5.16 -7.02 -12.01
CA ILE A 42 -5.31 -6.44 -10.68
C ILE A 42 -6.79 -6.45 -10.31
N LEU A 43 -7.10 -7.09 -9.19
CA LEU A 43 -8.44 -7.11 -8.59
C LEU A 43 -8.61 -6.01 -7.55
N GLY A 44 -7.51 -5.61 -6.89
CA GLY A 44 -7.53 -4.56 -5.89
C GLY A 44 -6.13 -4.18 -5.41
N THR A 45 -6.05 -2.99 -4.83
CA THR A 45 -4.86 -2.47 -4.14
C THR A 45 -5.25 -1.98 -2.75
N GLY A 46 -4.29 -1.93 -1.83
CA GLY A 46 -4.53 -1.45 -0.48
C GLY A 46 -3.26 -0.98 0.20
N TYR A 47 -3.42 -0.19 1.26
CA TYR A 47 -2.34 0.31 2.09
C TYR A 47 -2.78 0.37 3.56
N ASN A 48 -1.84 0.39 4.50
CA ASN A 48 -2.15 0.54 5.92
C ASN A 48 -2.67 1.96 6.23
N GLY A 49 -3.75 2.04 7.00
CA GLY A 49 -4.31 3.32 7.45
C GLY A 49 -5.53 3.12 8.33
N PHE A 50 -6.11 4.22 8.79
CA PHE A 50 -7.37 4.19 9.52
C PHE A 50 -8.54 3.74 8.63
N VAL A 51 -9.61 3.29 9.28
CA VAL A 51 -10.86 2.91 8.60
C VAL A 51 -11.38 4.09 7.79
N ALA A 52 -11.86 3.83 6.57
CA ALA A 52 -12.36 4.88 5.70
C ALA A 52 -13.53 5.64 6.35
N GLY A 53 -13.49 6.97 6.28
CA GLY A 53 -14.57 7.85 6.75
C GLY A 53 -14.46 8.32 8.20
N VAL A 54 -13.45 7.88 8.96
CA VAL A 54 -13.21 8.40 10.32
C VAL A 54 -12.54 9.78 10.29
N ASP A 55 -12.77 10.60 11.32
CA ASP A 55 -11.95 11.81 11.52
C ASP A 55 -10.61 11.41 12.14
N GLU A 56 -9.55 11.49 11.35
CA GLU A 56 -8.21 11.09 11.78
C GLU A 56 -7.65 11.95 12.92
N LYS A 57 -8.27 13.10 13.24
CA LYS A 57 -7.89 13.91 14.41
C LYS A 57 -8.22 13.24 15.74
N ASP A 58 -9.15 12.29 15.73
CA ASP A 58 -9.58 11.55 16.92
C ASP A 58 -8.65 10.37 17.23
N PHE A 59 -7.66 10.09 16.38
CA PHE A 59 -6.78 8.93 16.49
C PHE A 59 -5.30 9.35 16.56
N THR A 60 -4.51 8.58 17.32
CA THR A 60 -3.06 8.72 17.39
C THR A 60 -2.36 7.72 16.47
N TRP A 61 -1.21 8.13 15.92
CA TRP A 61 -0.29 7.25 15.19
C TRP A 61 0.82 6.69 16.07
N GLU A 62 0.75 6.90 17.39
CA GLU A 62 1.69 6.34 18.34
C GLU A 62 1.57 4.81 18.39
N ARG A 63 2.71 4.14 18.55
CA ARG A 63 2.78 2.67 18.60
C ARG A 63 2.35 2.09 19.93
N GLU A 64 2.43 2.91 20.96
CA GLU A 64 2.15 2.56 22.34
C GLU A 64 1.09 3.54 22.84
N GLY A 65 0.17 3.05 23.67
CA GLY A 65 -0.87 3.84 24.29
C GLY A 65 -1.27 3.22 25.62
N ASP A 66 -1.92 4.01 26.47
CA ASP A 66 -2.44 3.50 27.73
C ASP A 66 -3.57 2.50 27.48
N TRP A 67 -3.65 1.50 28.35
CA TRP A 67 -4.80 0.59 28.37
C TRP A 67 -6.06 1.37 28.77
N LEU A 68 -7.13 1.18 28.00
CA LEU A 68 -8.46 1.75 28.26
C LEU A 68 -9.10 1.17 29.53
#